data_AF-A0A7K2A2S2-F1
#
_entry.id   AF-A0A7K2A2S2-F1
#
_cell.length_a   1.000
_cell.length_b   1.000
_cell.length_c   1.000
_cell.angle_alpha   90.00
_cell.angle_beta   90.00
_cell.angle_gamma   90.00
#
_symmetry.space_group_name_H-M   'P 1'
#
loop_
_entity.id
_entity.type
_entity.pdbx_description
1 polymer ?
#
loop_
_entity_poly.entity_id
_entity_poly.type
_entity_poly.pdbx_seq_one_letter_code
_entity_poly.pdbx_strand_id
1 'polypeptide(L)'
;MAAAHRPLVHGPGPLRSTAGDPVHSPGPLDRLAGRETGQAPRAARADHFQPTKLTSMFPALLAHPNVDEVCELRDPFGIMAFHGGNLERTTDVIAREVATRTGASLYAVIQHAPLREHVPSITIRPEHSALLQEFLDHVDTVIAVHGYGRETQFWNVLLGGRNRELANHLAEHLRAALPDAFGVVDDLDDIPRGLRGLHEANPVNLPPGAGVQLELPPTIRWNKEARNWSDHEGTPRAPQVSTLIDALVDAVDAWTAPQGARRSISQLTPPGESFRR
;
A
#
# COMPACT_ATOMS: atom_id res chain seq x y z
N MET A 1 72.60 0.23 -32.95
CA MET A 1 71.31 0.53 -32.29
C MET A 1 70.18 0.00 -33.15
N ALA A 2 69.27 -0.75 -32.53
CA ALA A 2 67.91 -1.15 -32.94
C ALA A 2 67.70 -1.79 -34.32
N ALA A 3 67.56 -3.12 -34.31
CA ALA A 3 66.83 -3.88 -35.32
C ALA A 3 65.34 -3.99 -34.92
N ALA A 4 64.45 -3.78 -35.88
CA ALA A 4 63.01 -3.79 -35.72
C ALA A 4 62.43 -5.21 -35.80
N HIS A 5 61.62 -5.59 -34.82
CA HIS A 5 60.66 -6.69 -34.93
C HIS A 5 59.28 -6.22 -34.44
N ARG A 6 58.30 -6.30 -35.35
CA ARG A 6 56.87 -6.12 -35.08
C ARG A 6 56.33 -7.28 -34.24
N PRO A 7 55.36 -7.06 -33.33
CA PRO A 7 54.48 -8.12 -32.86
C PRO A 7 53.11 -8.11 -33.55
N LEU A 8 52.54 -9.31 -33.57
CA LEU A 8 51.29 -9.76 -34.16
C LEU A 8 50.05 -9.14 -33.50
N VAL A 9 49.04 -8.93 -34.32
CA VAL A 9 47.70 -8.47 -33.96
C VAL A 9 46.83 -9.70 -33.65
N HIS A 10 46.34 -9.83 -32.42
CA HIS A 10 45.27 -10.76 -32.08
C HIS A 10 43.93 -10.03 -32.14
N GLY A 11 43.10 -10.37 -33.12
CA GLY A 11 41.70 -9.96 -33.17
C GLY A 11 40.83 -10.87 -32.30
N PRO A 12 39.83 -10.35 -31.57
CA PRO A 12 38.83 -11.19 -30.93
C PRO A 12 37.72 -11.56 -31.93
N GLY A 13 37.38 -12.85 -31.97
CA GLY A 13 36.26 -13.39 -32.74
C GLY A 13 34.89 -12.96 -32.18
N PRO A 14 33.81 -13.15 -32.95
CA PRO A 14 32.50 -12.64 -32.59
C PRO A 14 31.85 -13.43 -31.46
N LEU A 15 31.40 -12.72 -30.42
CA LEU A 15 30.48 -13.23 -29.42
C LEU A 15 29.08 -13.34 -30.03
N ARG A 16 28.52 -14.56 -30.02
CA ARG A 16 27.11 -14.84 -30.32
C ARG A 16 26.23 -14.17 -29.27
N SER A 17 25.44 -13.20 -29.72
CA SER A 17 24.30 -12.64 -28.99
C SER A 17 23.16 -13.66 -28.97
N THR A 18 22.73 -14.06 -27.78
CA THR A 18 21.38 -14.62 -27.55
C THR A 18 20.60 -13.57 -26.79
N ALA A 19 20.00 -12.64 -27.53
CA ALA A 19 18.96 -11.76 -27.01
C ALA A 19 17.70 -12.60 -26.77
N GLY A 20 17.37 -12.82 -25.49
CA GLY A 20 15.99 -13.10 -25.10
C GLY A 20 15.28 -11.78 -24.95
N ASP A 21 14.19 -11.59 -25.69
CA ASP A 21 13.37 -10.39 -25.64
C ASP A 21 12.79 -10.17 -24.23
N PRO A 22 12.93 -8.98 -23.62
CA PRO A 22 12.17 -8.65 -22.44
C PRO A 22 10.70 -8.43 -22.83
N VAL A 23 9.80 -9.14 -22.16
CA VAL A 23 8.35 -8.99 -22.29
C VAL A 23 7.97 -7.60 -21.76
N HIS A 24 7.88 -6.62 -22.65
CA HIS A 24 7.51 -5.25 -22.36
C HIS A 24 6.00 -5.19 -22.05
N SER A 25 5.63 -5.10 -20.78
CA SER A 25 4.27 -4.72 -20.40
C SER A 25 4.14 -3.20 -20.53
N PRO A 26 3.21 -2.64 -21.32
CA PRO A 26 3.08 -1.19 -21.49
C PRO A 26 2.60 -0.53 -20.20
N GLY A 27 3.31 0.53 -19.78
CA GLY A 27 2.98 1.31 -18.60
C GLY A 27 1.72 2.16 -18.80
N PRO A 28 1.09 2.68 -17.72
CA PRO A 28 -0.14 3.47 -17.80
C PRO A 28 0.00 4.73 -18.68
N LEU A 29 1.21 5.30 -18.78
CA LEU A 29 1.49 6.49 -19.60
C LEU A 29 1.58 6.19 -21.10
N ASP A 30 1.85 4.94 -21.50
CA ASP A 30 2.02 4.55 -22.91
C ASP A 30 0.70 4.29 -23.64
N ARG A 31 -0.42 4.17 -22.93
CA ARG A 31 -1.75 3.91 -23.54
C ARG A 31 -2.44 5.14 -24.13
N LEU A 32 -1.80 6.31 -24.12
CA LEU A 32 -2.38 7.58 -24.57
C LEU A 32 -2.14 7.92 -26.05
N ALA A 33 -1.51 7.03 -26.82
CA ALA A 33 -1.29 7.23 -28.26
C ALA A 33 -2.00 6.13 -29.08
N GLY A 34 -3.33 6.24 -29.23
CA GLY A 34 -4.08 5.37 -30.14
C GLY A 34 -5.59 5.45 -29.96
N ARG A 35 -6.24 6.45 -30.57
CA ARG A 35 -7.67 6.37 -30.91
C ARG A 35 -7.78 5.81 -32.33
N GLU A 36 -8.67 4.84 -32.56
CA GLU A 36 -9.90 5.01 -33.34
C GLU A 36 -10.68 3.69 -33.60
N THR A 37 -12.02 3.79 -33.45
CA THR A 37 -13.13 3.01 -34.05
C THR A 37 -13.39 1.55 -33.66
N GLY A 38 -14.62 1.25 -33.19
CA GLY A 38 -15.17 -0.12 -33.22
C GLY A 38 -16.27 -0.46 -32.18
N GLN A 39 -17.53 -0.20 -32.54
CA GLN A 39 -18.79 -0.90 -32.19
C GLN A 39 -18.89 -1.79 -30.93
N ALA A 40 -19.83 -1.46 -30.04
CA ALA A 40 -20.13 -2.19 -28.78
C ALA A 40 -20.96 -3.48 -28.98
N PRO A 41 -20.63 -4.61 -28.29
CA PRO A 41 -21.53 -5.75 -28.17
C PRO A 41 -22.30 -5.78 -26.83
N ARG A 42 -23.46 -6.43 -26.94
CA ARG A 42 -24.57 -6.59 -25.97
C ARG A 42 -24.18 -7.15 -24.59
N ALA A 43 -24.97 -6.73 -23.59
CA ALA A 43 -24.92 -7.14 -22.19
C ALA A 43 -25.02 -8.67 -22.00
N ALA A 44 -24.04 -9.22 -21.29
CA ALA A 44 -24.08 -10.58 -20.76
C ALA A 44 -24.87 -10.62 -19.43
N ARG A 45 -25.54 -11.75 -19.22
CA ARG A 45 -26.48 -12.05 -18.14
C ARG A 45 -25.81 -12.00 -16.76
N ALA A 46 -26.55 -11.54 -15.76
CA ALA A 46 -26.14 -11.53 -14.36
C ALA A 46 -26.09 -12.95 -13.79
N ASP A 47 -24.88 -13.46 -13.54
CA ASP A 47 -24.66 -14.68 -12.78
C ASP A 47 -24.96 -14.45 -11.28
N HIS A 48 -25.56 -15.46 -10.67
CA HIS A 48 -25.92 -15.51 -9.25
C HIS A 48 -24.70 -15.27 -8.34
N PHE A 49 -24.73 -14.17 -7.58
CA PHE A 49 -23.77 -13.84 -6.53
C PHE A 49 -23.93 -14.78 -5.32
N GLN A 50 -22.89 -15.52 -4.96
CA GLN A 50 -22.88 -16.44 -3.81
C GLN A 50 -22.00 -15.86 -2.69
N PRO A 51 -22.57 -15.39 -1.57
CA PRO A 51 -21.84 -14.73 -0.48
C PRO A 51 -20.75 -15.59 0.17
N THR A 52 -20.93 -16.91 0.22
CA THR A 52 -19.99 -17.87 0.84
C THR A 52 -18.65 -17.95 0.12
N LYS A 53 -18.61 -17.64 -1.19
CA LYS A 53 -17.38 -17.71 -1.99
C LYS A 53 -16.44 -16.53 -1.72
N LEU A 54 -16.97 -15.39 -1.25
CA LEU A 54 -16.21 -14.18 -0.94
C LEU A 54 -15.58 -14.24 0.46
N THR A 55 -16.29 -14.78 1.45
CA THR A 55 -15.80 -14.93 2.83
C THR A 55 -14.61 -15.90 2.92
N SER A 56 -14.53 -16.88 2.01
CA SER A 56 -13.39 -17.81 1.93
C SER A 56 -12.18 -17.27 1.16
N MET A 57 -12.25 -16.08 0.55
CA MET A 57 -11.16 -15.60 -0.31
C MET A 57 -9.94 -15.15 0.48
N PHE A 58 -10.13 -14.52 1.64
CA PHE A 58 -8.99 -14.00 2.41
C PHE A 58 -8.14 -15.12 3.03
N PRO A 59 -8.70 -16.13 3.75
CA PRO A 59 -7.91 -17.27 4.20
C PRO A 59 -7.21 -18.01 3.06
N ALA A 60 -7.87 -18.16 1.90
CA ALA A 60 -7.27 -18.80 0.73
C ALA A 60 -6.10 -18.00 0.16
N LEU A 61 -6.22 -16.67 0.13
CA LEU A 61 -5.14 -15.77 -0.28
C LEU A 61 -3.95 -15.89 0.67
N LEU A 62 -4.17 -15.86 1.99
CA LEU A 62 -3.11 -15.97 2.99
C LEU A 62 -2.39 -17.33 2.95
N ALA A 63 -3.08 -18.40 2.56
CA ALA A 63 -2.49 -19.72 2.41
C ALA A 63 -1.67 -19.90 1.10
N HIS A 64 -1.70 -18.90 0.20
CA HIS A 64 -1.04 -18.99 -1.10
C HIS A 64 0.49 -18.79 -0.94
N PRO A 65 1.34 -19.62 -1.57
CA PRO A 65 2.81 -19.59 -1.35
C PRO A 65 3.50 -18.30 -1.83
N ASN A 66 2.84 -17.53 -2.70
CA ASN A 66 3.31 -16.22 -3.16
C ASN A 66 2.72 -15.05 -2.34
N VAL A 67 2.25 -15.30 -1.12
CA VAL A 67 1.70 -14.27 -0.24
C VAL A 67 2.46 -14.30 1.08
N ASP A 68 2.97 -13.13 1.48
CA ASP A 68 3.49 -12.91 2.82
C ASP A 68 2.48 -12.08 3.62
N GLU A 69 2.10 -12.59 4.78
CA GLU A 69 1.42 -11.80 5.80
C GLU A 69 2.46 -11.29 6.81
N VAL A 70 2.49 -9.97 7.01
CA VAL A 70 3.48 -9.31 7.87
C VAL A 70 2.76 -8.55 8.97
N CYS A 71 3.16 -8.79 10.22
CA CYS A 71 2.70 -8.05 11.38
C CYS A 71 3.91 -7.67 12.25
N GLU A 72 4.06 -6.38 12.55
CA GLU A 72 5.12 -5.85 13.40
C GLU A 72 4.49 -4.89 14.42
N LEU A 73 4.46 -5.28 15.68
CA LEU A 73 3.83 -4.50 16.74
C LEU A 73 4.84 -3.58 17.43
N ARG A 74 4.44 -2.31 17.57
CA ARG A 74 5.21 -1.24 18.20
C ARG A 74 4.25 -0.30 18.94
N ASP A 75 4.07 0.94 18.47
CA ASP A 75 3.12 1.90 19.05
C ASP A 75 1.65 1.54 18.75
N PRO A 76 0.70 2.06 19.54
CA PRO A 76 -0.74 1.83 19.32
C PRO A 76 -1.29 2.58 18.09
N PHE A 77 -0.48 3.39 17.40
CA PHE A 77 -0.81 3.87 16.07
C PHE A 77 -0.34 2.84 15.03
N GLY A 78 -1.22 2.46 14.10
CA GLY A 78 -0.91 1.45 13.09
C GLY A 78 -0.95 1.96 11.65
N ILE A 79 -0.14 1.33 10.80
CA ILE A 79 -0.20 1.49 9.35
C ILE A 79 -0.54 0.14 8.73
N MET A 80 -1.47 0.13 7.78
CA MET A 80 -1.91 -1.08 7.09
C MET A 80 -1.65 -0.99 5.58
N ALA A 81 -1.24 -2.09 4.95
CA ALA A 81 -1.21 -2.26 3.50
C ALA A 81 -1.61 -3.69 3.13
N PHE A 82 -2.90 -3.99 3.26
CA PHE A 82 -3.44 -5.34 3.04
C PHE A 82 -3.75 -5.66 1.56
N HIS A 83 -3.44 -4.74 0.64
CA HIS A 83 -3.42 -4.97 -0.81
C HIS A 83 -1.99 -4.77 -1.40
N GLY A 84 -0.96 -5.06 -0.60
CA GLY A 84 0.44 -4.81 -0.92
C GLY A 84 1.03 -5.68 -2.04
N GLY A 85 2.27 -5.37 -2.40
CA GLY A 85 3.03 -6.11 -3.40
C GLY A 85 2.50 -5.87 -4.81
N ASN A 86 2.31 -6.95 -5.57
CA ASN A 86 1.93 -6.90 -6.98
C ASN A 86 0.47 -6.47 -7.23
N LEU A 87 -0.37 -6.41 -6.18
CA LEU A 87 -1.76 -5.96 -6.30
C LEU A 87 -1.87 -4.44 -6.47
N GLU A 88 -1.54 -3.69 -5.43
CA GLU A 88 -1.47 -2.22 -5.42
C GLU A 88 -0.02 -1.79 -5.17
N ARG A 89 0.82 -1.94 -6.19
CA ARG A 89 2.27 -1.72 -6.12
C ARG A 89 2.68 -0.44 -5.38
N THR A 90 3.76 -0.54 -4.60
CA THR A 90 4.35 0.53 -3.79
C THR A 90 3.63 0.84 -2.47
N THR A 91 2.39 0.37 -2.25
CA THR A 91 1.64 0.69 -1.01
C THR A 91 2.28 0.06 0.24
N ASP A 92 2.72 -1.19 0.15
CA ASP A 92 3.42 -1.90 1.22
C ASP A 92 4.78 -1.27 1.56
N VAL A 93 5.48 -0.77 0.55
CA VAL A 93 6.75 -0.04 0.75
C VAL A 93 6.51 1.26 1.49
N ILE A 94 5.51 2.04 1.09
CA ILE A 94 5.12 3.29 1.77
C ILE A 94 4.71 2.99 3.21
N ALA A 95 3.84 2.01 3.42
CA ALA A 95 3.35 1.64 4.74
C ALA A 95 4.49 1.20 5.68
N ARG A 96 5.37 0.34 5.19
CA ARG A 96 6.53 -0.16 5.94
C ARG A 96 7.49 0.97 6.32
N GLU A 97 7.80 1.86 5.39
CA GLU A 97 8.74 2.96 5.63
C GLU A 97 8.18 3.95 6.65
N VAL A 98 6.90 4.33 6.52
CA VAL A 98 6.22 5.21 7.49
C VAL A 98 6.22 4.55 8.88
N ALA A 99 5.82 3.28 8.97
CA ALA A 99 5.79 2.56 10.24
C ALA A 99 7.18 2.46 10.89
N THR A 100 8.22 2.19 10.09
CA THR A 100 9.60 2.07 10.58
C THR A 100 10.12 3.40 11.12
N ARG A 101 9.84 4.51 10.44
CA ARG A 101 10.37 5.83 10.81
C ARG A 101 9.65 6.48 11.98
N THR A 102 8.37 6.18 12.16
CA THR A 102 7.51 6.76 13.21
C THR A 102 7.41 5.89 14.46
N GLY A 103 7.86 4.63 14.39
CA GLY A 103 7.61 3.66 15.45
C GLY A 103 6.19 3.09 15.45
N ALA A 104 5.35 3.41 14.46
CA ALA A 104 4.02 2.82 14.34
C ALA A 104 4.07 1.30 14.08
N SER A 105 2.99 0.62 14.47
CA SER A 105 2.79 -0.80 14.16
C SER A 105 2.48 -0.98 12.67
N LEU A 106 2.87 -2.11 12.08
CA LEU A 106 2.62 -2.43 10.67
C LEU A 106 1.79 -3.72 10.55
N TYR A 107 0.77 -3.69 9.69
CA TYR A 107 0.16 -4.90 9.14
C TYR A 107 0.10 -4.84 7.60
N ALA A 108 0.61 -5.86 6.92
CA ALA A 108 0.61 -5.90 5.46
C ALA A 108 0.36 -7.30 4.92
N VAL A 109 -0.25 -7.36 3.73
CA VAL A 109 -0.40 -8.60 2.95
C VAL A 109 0.23 -8.32 1.59
N ILE A 110 1.33 -9.02 1.30
CA ILE A 110 2.19 -8.75 0.15
C ILE A 110 2.06 -9.90 -0.84
N GLN A 111 1.51 -9.62 -2.02
CA GLN A 111 1.42 -10.59 -3.10
C GLN A 111 2.65 -10.49 -4.00
N HIS A 112 3.42 -11.57 -4.15
CA HIS A 112 4.55 -11.63 -5.07
C HIS A 112 4.09 -11.90 -6.49
N ALA A 113 4.78 -11.32 -7.47
CA ALA A 113 4.48 -11.55 -8.88
C ALA A 113 4.58 -13.06 -9.23
N PRO A 114 3.68 -13.58 -10.08
CA PRO A 114 2.69 -12.86 -10.87
C PRO A 114 1.32 -12.68 -10.18
N LEU A 115 1.16 -13.09 -8.91
CA LEU A 115 -0.14 -13.11 -8.22
C LEU A 115 -0.75 -11.70 -8.11
N ARG A 116 -2.06 -11.58 -8.37
CA ARG A 116 -2.78 -10.31 -8.32
C ARG A 116 -4.27 -10.50 -8.02
N GLU A 117 -4.56 -11.08 -6.86
CA GLU A 117 -5.93 -11.37 -6.44
C GLU A 117 -6.47 -10.27 -5.53
N HIS A 118 -7.52 -9.59 -5.96
CA HIS A 118 -8.18 -8.58 -5.15
C HIS A 118 -9.22 -9.20 -4.23
N VAL A 119 -9.05 -9.01 -2.91
CA VAL A 119 -10.04 -9.35 -1.89
C VAL A 119 -10.64 -8.04 -1.36
N PRO A 120 -11.96 -7.79 -1.47
CA PRO A 120 -12.54 -6.54 -0.98
C PRO A 120 -12.27 -6.30 0.52
N SER A 121 -11.93 -5.07 0.90
CA SER A 121 -11.58 -4.75 2.29
C SER A 121 -12.67 -5.15 3.30
N ILE A 122 -13.95 -5.05 2.92
CA ILE A 122 -15.08 -5.42 3.80
C ILE A 122 -15.19 -6.92 4.09
N THR A 123 -14.47 -7.77 3.34
CA THR A 123 -14.40 -9.23 3.55
C THR A 123 -13.09 -9.67 4.21
N ILE A 124 -12.17 -8.74 4.44
CA ILE A 124 -10.97 -8.95 5.25
C ILE A 124 -11.39 -8.80 6.71
N ARG A 125 -11.24 -9.88 7.48
CA ARG A 125 -11.84 -10.00 8.80
C ARG A 125 -10.83 -10.58 9.79
N PRO A 126 -10.78 -10.12 11.04
CA PRO A 126 -9.83 -10.60 12.04
C PRO A 126 -10.01 -12.10 12.34
N GLU A 127 -11.24 -12.64 12.27
CA GLU A 127 -11.48 -14.08 12.44
C GLU A 127 -10.78 -14.97 11.40
N HIS A 128 -10.28 -14.40 10.31
CA HIS A 128 -9.57 -15.12 9.24
C HIS A 128 -8.05 -15.11 9.38
N SER A 129 -7.48 -14.33 10.31
CA SER A 129 -6.05 -14.24 10.53
C SER A 129 -5.71 -13.91 11.98
N ALA A 130 -4.90 -14.76 12.62
CA ALA A 130 -4.38 -14.49 13.95
C ALA A 130 -3.51 -13.22 13.99
N LEU A 131 -2.72 -12.95 12.95
CA LEU A 131 -1.86 -11.77 12.88
C LEU A 131 -2.67 -10.48 12.71
N LEU A 132 -3.74 -10.51 11.92
CA LEU A 132 -4.66 -9.38 11.79
C LEU A 132 -5.41 -9.10 13.10
N GLN A 133 -5.89 -10.16 13.77
CA GLN A 133 -6.53 -10.04 15.07
C GLN A 133 -5.56 -9.43 16.10
N GLU A 134 -4.34 -9.94 16.20
CA GLU A 134 -3.32 -9.44 17.13
C GLU A 134 -2.98 -7.97 16.87
N PHE A 135 -2.82 -7.58 15.60
CA PHE A 135 -2.60 -6.19 15.21
C PHE A 135 -3.77 -5.28 15.63
N LEU A 136 -5.01 -5.69 15.33
CA LEU A 136 -6.20 -4.88 15.64
C LEU A 136 -6.49 -4.79 17.14
N ASP A 137 -6.11 -5.80 17.92
CA ASP A 137 -6.20 -5.76 19.38
C ASP A 137 -5.15 -4.82 20.01
N HIS A 138 -4.06 -4.54 19.29
CA HIS A 138 -2.94 -3.72 19.75
C HIS A 138 -3.10 -2.22 19.44
N VAL A 139 -3.72 -1.89 18.30
CA VAL A 139 -3.78 -0.50 17.79
C VAL A 139 -5.08 0.22 18.15
N ASP A 140 -4.99 1.51 18.47
CA ASP A 140 -6.12 2.39 18.76
C ASP A 140 -6.65 3.10 17.49
N THR A 141 -5.78 3.33 16.51
CA THR A 141 -6.08 4.08 15.27
C THR A 141 -5.13 3.65 14.17
N VAL A 142 -5.61 3.64 12.92
CA VAL A 142 -4.82 3.19 11.78
C VAL A 142 -4.93 4.07 10.53
N ILE A 143 -3.89 4.05 9.71
CA ILE A 143 -3.93 4.48 8.30
C ILE A 143 -3.84 3.24 7.41
N ALA A 144 -4.84 2.99 6.56
CA ALA A 144 -4.77 1.94 5.54
C ALA A 144 -4.36 2.53 4.19
N VAL A 145 -3.17 2.16 3.70
CA VAL A 145 -2.59 2.62 2.45
C VAL A 145 -3.04 1.72 1.30
N HIS A 146 -3.71 2.32 0.34
CA HIS A 146 -4.24 1.68 -0.85
C HIS A 146 -3.76 2.36 -2.12
N GLY A 147 -3.86 1.65 -3.23
CA GLY A 147 -3.68 2.17 -4.57
C GLY A 147 -4.93 1.96 -5.39
N TYR A 148 -5.41 3.00 -6.06
CA TYR A 148 -6.55 2.88 -6.98
C TYR A 148 -6.16 3.25 -8.41
N GLY A 149 -7.10 3.05 -9.33
CA GLY A 149 -7.00 3.51 -10.72
C GLY A 149 -8.33 4.05 -11.21
N ARG A 150 -8.40 5.37 -11.44
CA ARG A 150 -9.54 6.04 -12.09
C ARG A 150 -9.02 7.15 -12.99
N GLU A 151 -9.50 7.20 -14.23
CA GLU A 151 -9.06 8.20 -15.21
C GLU A 151 -9.40 9.63 -14.77
N THR A 152 -10.58 9.83 -14.17
CA THR A 152 -11.09 11.16 -13.78
C THR A 152 -10.46 11.71 -12.49
N GLN A 153 -9.70 10.90 -11.75
CA GLN A 153 -9.04 11.30 -10.50
C GLN A 153 -7.57 10.89 -10.50
N PHE A 154 -6.96 10.82 -11.68
CA PHE A 154 -5.63 10.22 -11.88
C PHE A 154 -4.48 10.93 -11.13
N TRP A 155 -4.74 12.06 -10.48
CA TRP A 155 -3.79 12.85 -9.71
C TRP A 155 -4.21 13.08 -8.25
N ASN A 156 -5.37 12.57 -7.82
CA ASN A 156 -5.89 12.88 -6.49
C ASN A 156 -5.51 11.82 -5.47
N VAL A 157 -4.88 12.21 -4.38
CA VAL A 157 -4.77 11.43 -3.15
C VAL A 157 -6.09 11.60 -2.37
N LEU A 158 -6.74 10.50 -2.01
CA LEU A 158 -8.05 10.53 -1.36
C LEU A 158 -7.95 10.03 0.08
N LEU A 159 -8.59 10.74 1.02
CA LEU A 159 -8.57 10.45 2.46
C LEU A 159 -9.97 10.13 2.95
N GLY A 160 -10.34 8.86 2.82
CA GLY A 160 -11.58 8.28 3.34
C GLY A 160 -11.46 7.85 4.80
N GLY A 161 -12.25 6.86 5.20
CA GLY A 161 -12.29 6.33 6.57
C GLY A 161 -13.17 7.13 7.52
N ARG A 162 -13.46 6.55 8.68
CA ARG A 162 -14.37 7.15 9.68
C ARG A 162 -13.69 8.14 10.61
N ASN A 163 -12.35 8.09 10.76
CA ASN A 163 -11.63 9.06 11.56
C ASN A 163 -11.40 10.35 10.75
N ARG A 164 -12.38 11.27 10.80
CA ARG A 164 -12.36 12.49 9.99
C ARG A 164 -11.37 13.54 10.49
N GLU A 165 -11.10 13.56 11.80
CA GLU A 165 -10.10 14.45 12.38
C GLU A 165 -8.70 14.09 11.88
N LEU A 166 -8.35 12.80 11.92
CA LEU A 166 -7.09 12.31 11.36
C LEU A 166 -7.04 12.51 9.83
N ALA A 167 -8.14 12.30 9.11
CA ALA A 167 -8.17 12.51 7.65
C ALA A 167 -7.83 13.95 7.28
N ASN A 168 -8.42 14.93 7.98
CA ASN A 168 -8.15 16.35 7.75
C ASN A 168 -6.71 16.71 8.13
N HIS A 169 -6.21 16.22 9.28
CA HIS A 169 -4.83 16.41 9.72
C HIS A 169 -3.82 15.89 8.69
N LEU A 170 -3.99 14.65 8.22
CA LEU A 170 -3.14 14.08 7.18
C LEU A 170 -3.22 14.91 5.89
N ALA A 171 -4.41 15.38 5.51
CA ALA A 171 -4.59 16.17 4.31
C ALA A 171 -3.86 17.52 4.37
N GLU A 172 -3.80 18.19 5.52
CA GLU A 172 -3.02 19.42 5.70
C GLU A 172 -1.53 19.20 5.47
N HIS A 173 -0.94 18.17 6.08
CA HIS A 173 0.46 17.81 5.87
C HIS A 173 0.75 17.44 4.40
N LEU A 174 -0.13 16.65 3.77
CA LEU A 174 0.03 16.26 2.38
C LEU A 174 -0.09 17.44 1.42
N ARG A 175 -1.02 18.38 1.64
CA ARG A 175 -1.15 19.60 0.84
C ARG A 175 0.07 20.50 0.96
N ALA A 176 0.68 20.57 2.14
CA ALA A 176 1.86 21.40 2.37
C ALA A 176 3.12 20.83 1.68
N ALA A 177 3.22 19.51 1.53
CA ALA A 177 4.42 18.85 1.05
C ALA A 177 4.36 18.42 -0.43
N LEU A 178 3.20 17.97 -0.91
CA LEU A 178 3.06 17.45 -2.28
C LEU A 178 3.03 18.58 -3.30
N PRO A 179 3.59 18.37 -4.51
CA PRO A 179 3.44 19.33 -5.61
C PRO A 179 1.97 19.61 -5.95
N ASP A 180 1.65 20.85 -6.31
CA ASP A 180 0.30 21.34 -6.68
C ASP A 180 -0.43 20.49 -7.73
N ALA A 181 0.31 19.72 -8.52
CA ALA A 181 -0.26 18.79 -9.49
C ALA A 181 -1.06 17.63 -8.84
N PHE A 182 -0.81 17.33 -7.55
CA PHE A 182 -1.55 16.32 -6.81
C PHE A 182 -2.67 16.97 -6.00
N GLY A 183 -3.92 16.62 -6.32
CA GLY A 183 -5.06 16.99 -5.48
C GLY A 183 -5.05 16.17 -4.19
N VAL A 184 -5.36 16.78 -3.06
CA VAL A 184 -5.56 16.08 -1.77
C VAL A 184 -7.00 16.28 -1.34
N VAL A 185 -7.79 15.22 -1.36
CA VAL A 185 -9.25 15.25 -1.17
C VAL A 185 -9.62 14.50 0.10
N ASP A 186 -10.12 15.23 1.09
CA ASP A 186 -10.61 14.76 2.39
C ASP A 186 -12.10 15.11 2.62
N ASP A 187 -12.77 15.77 1.68
CA ASP A 187 -14.23 15.85 1.69
C ASP A 187 -14.82 14.53 1.15
N LEU A 188 -15.63 13.86 1.97
CA LEU A 188 -16.27 12.60 1.59
C LEU A 188 -17.17 12.76 0.37
N ASP A 189 -17.78 13.93 0.16
CA ASP A 189 -18.68 14.15 -0.96
C ASP A 189 -17.95 14.22 -2.31
N ASP A 190 -16.68 14.62 -2.29
CA ASP A 190 -15.79 14.64 -3.46
C ASP A 190 -15.07 13.30 -3.69
N ILE A 191 -15.01 12.44 -2.66
CA ILE A 191 -14.46 11.08 -2.77
C ILE A 191 -15.50 10.14 -3.39
N PRO A 192 -15.15 9.37 -4.45
CA PRO A 192 -16.07 8.41 -5.03
C PRO A 192 -16.55 7.40 -4.00
N ARG A 193 -17.87 7.12 -3.97
CA ARG A 193 -18.50 6.30 -2.93
C ARG A 193 -17.75 5.01 -2.57
N GLY A 194 -17.24 4.28 -3.57
CA GLY A 194 -16.52 3.02 -3.37
C GLY A 194 -15.11 3.15 -2.77
N LEU A 195 -14.55 4.35 -2.73
CA LEU A 195 -13.21 4.66 -2.20
C LEU A 195 -13.28 5.44 -0.88
N ARG A 196 -14.48 5.69 -0.34
CA ARG A 196 -14.66 6.44 0.92
C ARG A 196 -14.23 5.65 2.15
N GLY A 197 -14.11 4.34 2.08
CA GLY A 197 -13.67 3.52 3.21
C GLY A 197 -14.54 3.58 4.47
N LEU A 198 -15.84 3.91 4.37
CA LEU A 198 -16.70 4.18 5.54
C LEU A 198 -17.34 2.94 6.18
N HIS A 199 -17.28 1.78 5.51
CA HIS A 199 -17.98 0.59 5.97
C HIS A 199 -17.43 0.10 7.32
N GLU A 200 -18.30 -0.22 8.27
CA GLU A 200 -17.93 -0.64 9.63
C GLU A 200 -17.08 -1.91 9.67
N ALA A 201 -17.32 -2.82 8.71
CA ALA A 201 -16.56 -4.07 8.60
C ALA A 201 -15.17 -3.90 7.95
N ASN A 202 -14.83 -2.73 7.41
CA ASN A 202 -13.51 -2.48 6.82
C ASN A 202 -12.44 -2.46 7.94
N PRO A 203 -11.33 -3.22 7.83
CA PRO A 203 -10.27 -3.27 8.84
C PRO A 203 -9.79 -1.91 9.34
N VAL A 204 -9.76 -0.89 8.47
CA VAL A 204 -9.37 0.47 8.83
C VAL A 204 -10.27 1.11 9.91
N ASN A 205 -11.50 0.62 10.07
CA ASN A 205 -12.51 1.15 10.99
C ASN A 205 -12.78 0.26 12.22
N LEU A 206 -12.05 -0.85 12.36
CA LEU A 206 -12.20 -1.77 13.49
C LEU A 206 -11.54 -1.27 14.79
N PRO A 207 -10.39 -0.56 14.75
CA PRO A 207 -9.81 0.02 15.96
C PRO A 207 -10.78 1.02 16.64
N PRO A 208 -10.67 1.22 17.97
CA PRO A 208 -11.56 2.11 18.73
C PRO A 208 -11.67 3.54 18.19
N GLY A 209 -10.55 4.12 17.76
CA GLY A 209 -10.48 5.45 17.13
C GLY A 209 -10.81 5.45 15.64
N ALA A 210 -11.23 4.31 15.08
CA ALA A 210 -11.30 4.04 13.65
C ALA A 210 -10.00 4.46 12.92
N GLY A 211 -10.08 4.73 11.62
CA GLY A 211 -8.90 5.07 10.85
C GLY A 211 -9.20 5.83 9.58
N VAL A 212 -8.14 6.06 8.81
CA VAL A 212 -8.16 6.75 7.52
C VAL A 212 -7.81 5.77 6.40
N GLN A 213 -8.64 5.73 5.37
CA GLN A 213 -8.33 5.02 4.13
C GLN A 213 -7.62 6.00 3.18
N LEU A 214 -6.33 5.78 2.95
CA LEU A 214 -5.50 6.58 2.06
C LEU A 214 -5.41 5.91 0.69
N GLU A 215 -6.05 6.51 -0.32
CA GLU A 215 -6.08 5.98 -1.68
C GLU A 215 -5.10 6.75 -2.57
N LEU A 216 -4.08 6.04 -3.07
CA LEU A 216 -2.99 6.62 -3.85
C LEU A 216 -3.20 6.38 -5.36
N PRO A 217 -3.25 7.44 -6.19
CA PRO A 217 -3.41 7.30 -7.62
C PRO A 217 -2.14 6.68 -8.24
N PRO A 218 -2.20 6.14 -9.47
CA PRO A 218 -1.03 5.54 -10.12
C PRO A 218 0.14 6.53 -10.27
N THR A 219 -0.16 7.80 -10.52
CA THR A 219 0.84 8.86 -10.78
C THR A 219 1.79 9.10 -9.62
N ILE A 220 1.30 9.09 -8.37
CA ILE A 220 2.15 9.31 -7.20
C ILE A 220 3.05 8.09 -6.92
N ARG A 221 2.62 6.88 -7.32
CA ARG A 221 3.36 5.61 -7.11
C ARG A 221 4.27 5.23 -8.28
N TRP A 222 4.20 5.94 -9.41
CA TRP A 222 4.92 5.59 -10.65
C TRP A 222 6.25 6.35 -10.78
N ASN A 223 7.34 5.62 -11.04
CA ASN A 223 8.61 6.22 -11.42
C ASN A 223 8.62 6.51 -12.94
N LYS A 224 8.59 7.80 -13.28
CA LYS A 224 8.56 8.25 -14.69
C LYS A 224 9.86 7.94 -15.43
N GLU A 225 11.01 8.11 -14.79
CA GLU A 225 12.33 7.91 -15.40
C GLU A 225 12.58 6.42 -15.68
N ALA A 226 12.31 5.58 -14.69
CA ALA A 226 12.44 4.13 -14.83
C ALA A 226 11.28 3.48 -15.60
N ARG A 227 10.22 4.24 -15.90
CA ARG A 227 8.99 3.77 -16.58
C ARG A 227 8.40 2.52 -15.91
N ASN A 228 8.42 2.48 -14.58
CA ASN A 228 7.89 1.37 -13.79
C ASN A 228 7.36 1.86 -12.43
N TRP A 229 6.76 0.98 -11.65
CA TRP A 229 6.29 1.28 -10.30
C TRP A 229 7.47 1.51 -9.35
N SER A 230 7.40 2.58 -8.56
CA SER A 230 8.45 2.91 -7.58
C SER A 230 8.69 1.74 -6.63
N ASP A 231 9.95 1.44 -6.36
CA ASP A 231 10.40 0.39 -5.43
C ASP A 231 9.96 -1.04 -5.81
N HIS A 232 9.38 -1.24 -7.00
CA HIS A 232 8.95 -2.54 -7.48
C HIS A 232 10.06 -3.22 -8.30
N GLU A 233 10.42 -4.46 -7.94
CA GLU A 233 11.37 -5.30 -8.70
C GLU A 233 12.70 -4.60 -9.05
N GLY A 234 13.29 -3.89 -8.06
CA GLY A 234 14.55 -3.17 -8.23
C GLY A 234 14.44 -1.79 -8.90
N THR A 235 13.23 -1.36 -9.23
CA THR A 235 12.98 0.02 -9.69
C THR A 235 13.34 1.02 -8.59
N PRO A 236 14.15 2.05 -8.87
CA PRO A 236 14.52 3.04 -7.87
C PRO A 236 13.29 3.82 -7.39
N ARG A 237 13.37 4.33 -6.15
CA ARG A 237 12.31 5.16 -5.58
C ARG A 237 12.12 6.44 -6.38
N ALA A 238 10.87 6.74 -6.73
CA ALA A 238 10.51 8.00 -7.37
C ALA A 238 10.54 9.15 -6.34
N PRO A 239 11.00 10.37 -6.70
CA PRO A 239 11.09 11.49 -5.75
C PRO A 239 9.77 11.79 -5.04
N GLN A 240 8.64 11.74 -5.75
CA GLN A 240 7.34 12.02 -5.16
C GLN A 240 6.87 10.95 -4.16
N VAL A 241 7.40 9.72 -4.24
CA VAL A 241 7.15 8.68 -3.22
C VAL A 241 7.91 9.02 -1.94
N SER A 242 9.16 9.50 -2.04
CA SER A 242 9.90 9.98 -0.89
C SER A 242 9.18 11.15 -0.21
N THR A 243 8.76 12.16 -0.98
CA THR A 243 7.99 13.30 -0.43
C THR A 243 6.69 12.87 0.24
N LEU A 244 5.95 11.93 -0.35
CA LEU A 244 4.75 11.37 0.26
C LEU A 244 5.06 10.68 1.60
N ILE A 245 6.11 9.86 1.66
CA ILE A 245 6.53 9.18 2.88
C ILE A 245 6.93 10.20 3.95
N ASP A 246 7.75 11.20 3.60
CA ASP A 246 8.18 12.25 4.54
C ASP A 246 6.98 12.98 5.12
N ALA A 247 6.02 13.39 4.28
CA ALA A 247 4.80 14.06 4.72
C ALA A 247 3.94 13.19 5.65
N LEU A 248 3.82 11.89 5.35
CA LEU A 248 3.09 10.95 6.21
C LEU A 248 3.80 10.72 7.55
N VAL A 249 5.14 10.64 7.55
CA VAL A 249 5.94 10.53 8.77
C VAL A 249 5.73 11.77 9.65
N ASP A 250 5.88 12.96 9.07
CA ASP A 250 5.66 14.22 9.79
C ASP A 250 4.24 14.31 10.37
N ALA A 251 3.24 13.84 9.61
CA ALA A 251 1.86 13.87 10.05
C ALA A 251 1.58 12.86 11.18
N VAL A 252 2.16 11.67 11.13
CA VAL A 252 2.04 10.67 12.20
C VAL A 252 2.74 11.15 13.47
N ASP A 253 3.95 11.69 13.36
CA ASP A 253 4.72 12.21 14.51
C ASP A 253 4.03 13.42 15.17
N ALA A 254 3.37 14.26 14.37
CA ALA A 254 2.60 15.41 14.87
C ALA A 254 1.21 15.03 15.42
N TRP A 255 0.73 13.81 15.18
CA TRP A 255 -0.61 13.41 15.59
C TRP A 255 -0.69 13.18 17.11
N THR A 256 -1.56 13.94 17.77
CA THR A 256 -1.89 13.74 19.18
C THR A 256 -3.34 13.31 19.30
N ALA A 257 -3.55 12.01 19.50
CA ALA A 257 -4.90 11.47 19.65
C ALA A 257 -5.65 12.22 20.78
N PRO A 258 -6.93 12.60 20.59
CA PRO A 258 -7.72 13.24 21.62
C PRO A 258 -7.71 12.42 22.92
N GLN A 259 -7.55 13.10 24.05
CA GLN A 259 -7.46 12.49 25.39
C GLN A 259 -8.75 11.73 25.74
N GLY A 260 -8.82 10.45 25.37
CA GLY A 260 -9.96 9.57 25.65
C GLY A 260 -9.72 8.08 25.37
N ALA A 261 -8.70 7.74 24.58
CA ALA A 261 -8.44 6.36 24.13
C ALA A 261 -7.34 5.62 24.91
N ARG A 262 -6.52 6.29 25.73
CA ARG A 262 -5.47 5.58 26.47
C ARG A 262 -6.07 4.64 27.52
N ARG A 263 -6.07 3.33 27.24
CA ARG A 263 -6.11 2.34 28.32
C ARG A 263 -4.88 2.56 29.20
N SER A 264 -5.11 2.91 30.45
CA SER A 264 -4.06 3.00 31.46
C SER A 264 -3.43 1.61 31.64
N ILE A 265 -2.28 1.38 31.00
CA ILE A 265 -1.40 0.26 31.35
C ILE A 265 -0.65 0.67 32.62
N SER A 266 -1.35 0.62 33.74
CA SER A 266 -0.76 0.76 35.07
C SER A 266 -1.68 0.08 36.06
N GLN A 267 -1.49 -1.24 36.22
CA GLN A 267 -1.58 -2.03 37.45
C GLN A 267 -1.73 -3.53 37.12
N LEU A 268 -0.66 -4.14 36.62
CA LEU A 268 -0.41 -5.57 36.86
C LEU A 268 0.58 -5.66 38.02
N THR A 269 0.05 -5.67 39.24
CA THR A 269 0.81 -6.05 40.43
C THR A 269 1.06 -7.56 40.33
N PRO A 270 2.30 -8.06 40.45
CA PRO A 270 2.52 -9.50 40.52
C PRO A 270 1.93 -10.04 41.83
N PRO A 271 1.38 -11.28 41.86
CA PRO A 271 0.93 -11.88 43.10
C PRO A 271 2.13 -12.04 44.04
N GLY A 272 2.04 -11.46 45.23
CA GLY A 272 3.05 -11.59 46.27
C GLY A 272 3.17 -13.04 46.74
N GLU A 273 4.39 -13.57 46.69
CA GLU A 273 4.76 -14.79 47.39
C GLU A 273 4.67 -14.55 48.90
N SER A 274 3.67 -15.17 49.54
CA SER A 274 3.65 -15.29 50.99
C SER A 274 4.60 -16.41 51.43
N PHE A 275 5.79 -16.04 51.89
CA PHE A 275 6.62 -16.89 52.74
C PHE A 275 5.89 -17.11 54.07
N ARG A 276 5.55 -18.35 54.42
CA ARG A 276 5.30 -18.76 55.81
C ARG A 276 6.52 -19.52 56.32
N ARG A 277 6.81 -19.25 57.60
CA ARG A 277 7.87 -19.81 58.44
C ARG A 277 7.82 -21.33 58.53
#